data_AF-A0A938ZUX4-F1
#
_entry.id   AF-A0A938ZUX4-F1
#
_cell.length_a   1.000
_cell.length_b   1.000
_cell.length_c   1.000
_cell.angle_alpha   90.00
_cell.angle_beta   90.00
_cell.angle_gamma   90.00
#
_symmetry.space_group_name_H-M   'P 1'
#
loop_
_entity.id
_entity.type
_entity.pdbx_description
1 polymer ?
#
loop_
_entity_poly.entity_id
_entity_poly.type
_entity_poly.pdbx_seq_one_letter_code
_entity_poly.pdbx_strand_id
1 'polypeptide(L)' 'MRIGVSPAPIPYKEVSDKTLAAAIEIVLGDEVMREKAQELGEKIRGEDGVANAVEAFHRHLGLIE' A
#
# COMPACT_ATOMS: atom_id res chain seq x y z
N MET A 1 -0.27 11.30 -0.71
CA MET A 1 -0.20 9.83 -0.83
C MET A 1 0.68 9.49 -2.02
N ARG A 2 1.72 8.69 -1.84
CA ARG A 2 2.84 8.64 -2.78
C ARG A 2 2.61 7.75 -4.01
N ILE A 3 1.70 6.77 -3.92
CA ILE A 3 1.48 5.76 -4.97
C ILE A 3 0.04 5.70 -5.51
N GLY A 4 -0.91 6.46 -4.93
CA GLY A 4 -2.25 6.66 -5.51
C GLY A 4 -3.18 5.44 -5.45
N VAL A 5 -3.04 4.55 -4.47
CA VAL A 5 -3.86 3.33 -4.30
C VAL A 5 -4.92 3.47 -3.19
N SER A 6 -5.19 4.69 -2.75
CA SER A 6 -6.14 4.99 -1.68
C SER A 6 -6.65 6.44 -1.79
N PRO A 7 -7.84 6.75 -1.23
CA PRO A 7 -8.32 8.12 -1.05
C PRO A 7 -7.55 8.80 0.08
N ALA A 8 -7.70 10.12 0.22
CA ALA A 8 -7.04 10.86 1.27
C ALA A 8 -7.38 10.27 2.66
N PRO A 9 -6.40 10.09 3.55
CA PRO A 9 -6.68 9.60 4.90
C PRO A 9 -7.65 10.54 5.60
N ILE A 10 -8.66 9.96 6.26
CA ILE A 10 -9.54 10.72 7.14
C ILE A 10 -8.83 10.86 8.49
N PRO A 11 -8.55 12.08 8.99
CA PRO A 11 -8.01 12.25 10.34
C PRO A 11 -8.92 11.57 11.37
N TYR A 12 -8.36 10.89 12.38
CA TYR A 12 -9.14 10.12 13.35
C TYR A 12 -10.30 10.91 14.00
N LYS A 13 -10.06 12.19 14.32
CA LYS A 13 -11.08 13.08 14.93
C LYS A 13 -12.17 13.55 13.95
N GLU A 14 -12.00 13.28 12.67
CA GLU A 14 -12.90 13.70 11.57
C GLU A 14 -13.62 12.49 10.94
N VAL A 15 -13.40 11.29 11.47
CA VAL A 15 -14.14 10.10 11.05
C VAL A 15 -15.59 10.22 11.51
N SER A 16 -16.49 10.21 10.54
CA SER A 16 -17.93 10.22 10.70
C SER A 16 -18.55 9.31 9.64
N ASP A 17 -19.82 9.01 9.78
CA ASP A 17 -20.63 8.35 8.75
C ASP A 17 -20.50 9.03 7.38
N LYS A 18 -20.58 10.37 7.35
CA LYS A 18 -20.48 11.16 6.12
C LYS A 18 -19.10 11.12 5.49
N THR A 19 -18.05 11.35 6.28
CA THR A 19 -16.67 11.37 5.75
C THR A 19 -16.23 9.99 5.30
N LEU A 20 -16.67 8.93 6.00
CA LEU A 20 -16.40 7.56 5.61
C LEU A 20 -17.16 7.17 4.32
N ALA A 21 -18.45 7.49 4.22
CA ALA A 21 -19.24 7.21 3.02
C ALA A 21 -18.62 7.87 1.78
N ALA A 22 -18.26 9.15 1.88
CA ALA A 22 -17.60 9.88 0.79
C ALA A 22 -16.27 9.23 0.38
N ALA A 23 -15.45 8.77 1.34
CA ALA A 23 -14.20 8.08 1.03
C ALA A 23 -14.44 6.73 0.31
N ILE A 24 -15.47 5.98 0.70
CA ILE A 24 -15.87 4.74 0.03
C ILE A 24 -16.32 5.02 -1.42
N GLU A 25 -17.15 6.05 -1.62
CA GLU A 25 -17.59 6.44 -2.96
C GLU A 25 -16.41 6.81 -3.87
N ILE A 26 -15.42 7.54 -3.36
CA ILE A 26 -14.18 7.85 -4.09
C ILE A 26 -13.45 6.56 -4.50
N VAL A 27 -13.27 5.62 -3.56
CA VAL A 27 -12.57 4.35 -3.83
C VAL A 27 -13.28 3.53 -4.92
N LEU A 28 -14.62 3.50 -4.88
CA LEU A 28 -15.42 2.74 -5.83
C LEU A 28 -15.46 3.39 -7.22
N GLY A 29 -15.29 4.71 -7.30
CA GLY A 29 -15.41 5.48 -8.55
C GLY A 29 -14.07 5.81 -9.24
N ASP A 30 -12.93 5.70 -8.57
CA ASP A 30 -11.63 6.10 -9.12
C ASP A 30 -10.96 4.95 -9.87
N GLU A 31 -11.10 4.94 -11.20
CA GLU A 31 -10.50 3.91 -12.06
C GLU A 31 -8.97 3.94 -12.06
N VAL A 32 -8.37 5.13 -11.95
CA VAL A 32 -6.91 5.29 -11.91
C VAL A 32 -6.36 4.69 -10.61
N MET A 33 -7.06 4.86 -9.50
CA MET A 33 -6.72 4.21 -8.24
C MET A 33 -6.78 2.69 -8.36
N ARG A 34 -7.82 2.15 -9.01
CA ARG A 34 -7.98 0.71 -9.27
C ARG A 34 -6.83 0.14 -10.10
N GLU A 35 -6.46 0.80 -11.19
CA GLU A 35 -5.33 0.41 -12.04
C GLU A 35 -4.01 0.39 -11.27
N LYS A 36 -3.72 1.45 -10.51
CA LYS A 36 -2.52 1.53 -9.67
C LYS A 36 -2.48 0.46 -8.59
N ALA A 37 -3.63 0.12 -8.00
CA ALA A 37 -3.73 -0.95 -7.02
C ALA A 37 -3.45 -2.32 -7.67
N GLN A 38 -3.92 -2.54 -8.90
CA GLN A 38 -3.61 -3.75 -9.67
C GLN A 38 -2.11 -3.85 -9.98
N GLU A 39 -1.51 -2.80 -10.53
CA GLU A 39 -0.06 -2.74 -10.81
C GLU A 39 0.79 -2.97 -9.55
N LEU A 40 0.38 -2.37 -8.42
CA LEU A 40 1.05 -2.60 -7.13
C LEU A 40 0.94 -4.07 -6.72
N GLY A 41 -0.23 -4.66 -6.85
CA GLY A 41 -0.45 -6.08 -6.52
C GLY A 41 0.39 -7.02 -7.39
N GLU A 42 0.57 -6.69 -8.67
CA GLU A 42 1.45 -7.46 -9.58
C GLU A 42 2.91 -7.37 -9.14
N LYS A 43 3.38 -6.19 -8.75
CA LYS A 43 4.74 -6.01 -8.21
C LYS A 43 4.94 -6.82 -6.94
N ILE A 44 4.04 -6.70 -5.97
CA ILE A 44 4.11 -7.43 -4.68
C ILE A 44 4.15 -8.94 -4.92
N ARG A 45 3.33 -9.48 -5.84
CA ARG A 45 3.35 -10.91 -6.17
C ARG A 45 4.65 -11.38 -6.82
N GLY A 46 5.38 -10.48 -7.49
CA GLY A 46 6.68 -10.75 -8.09
C GLY A 46 7.86 -10.64 -7.13
N GLU A 47 7.64 -10.23 -5.87
CA GLU A 47 8.71 -10.11 -4.88
C GLU A 47 9.11 -11.47 -4.30
N ASP A 48 10.42 -11.72 -4.20
CA ASP A 48 10.96 -12.76 -3.32
C ASP A 48 11.24 -12.17 -1.93
N GLY A 49 10.17 -11.98 -1.16
CA GLY A 49 10.26 -11.39 0.18
C GLY A 49 11.10 -12.22 1.16
N VAL A 50 11.15 -13.55 0.99
CA VAL A 50 11.91 -14.44 1.88
C VAL A 50 13.40 -14.29 1.62
N ALA A 51 13.83 -14.35 0.36
CA ALA A 51 15.25 -14.15 0.03
C ALA A 51 15.73 -12.77 0.49
N ASN A 52 14.94 -11.72 0.23
CA ASN A 52 15.25 -10.36 0.68
C ASN A 52 15.36 -10.27 2.21
N ALA A 53 14.47 -10.93 2.96
CA ALA A 53 14.51 -10.94 4.42
C ALA A 53 15.73 -11.69 4.97
N VAL A 54 16.06 -12.86 4.40
CA VAL A 54 17.24 -13.65 4.78
C VAL A 54 18.52 -12.85 4.52
N GLU A 55 18.63 -12.22 3.35
CA GLU A 55 19.76 -11.38 3.00
C GLU A 55 19.91 -10.18 3.96
N ALA A 56 18.80 -9.49 4.27
CA ALA A 56 18.79 -8.40 5.23
C ALA A 56 19.23 -8.85 6.63
N PHE A 57 18.79 -10.04 7.06
CA PHE A 57 19.18 -10.62 8.34
C PHE A 57 20.68 -10.95 8.39
N HIS A 58 21.22 -11.60 7.36
CA HIS A 58 22.65 -11.92 7.29
C HIS A 58 23.51 -10.65 7.24
N ARG A 59 23.13 -9.63 6.46
CA ARG A 59 23.82 -8.32 6.46
C ARG A 59 23.80 -7.68 7.85
N HIS A 60 22.66 -7.70 8.54
CA HIS A 60 22.54 -7.12 9.88
C HIS A 60 23.44 -7.81 10.90
N LEU A 61 23.68 -9.12 10.75
CA LEU A 61 24.58 -9.90 11.59
C LEU A 61 26.05 -9.88 11.12
N GLY A 62 26.37 -9.20 10.01
CA GLY A 62 27.72 -9.19 9.43
C GLY A 62 28.17 -10.55 8.88
N LEU A 63 27.23 -11.41 8.50
CA LEU A 63 27.50 -12.74 7.96
C LEU A 63 27.78 -12.70 6.45
N ILE A 64 27.39 -11.61 5.78
CA ILE A 64 27.66 -11.31 4.38
C ILE A 64 27.88 -9.78 4.24
N GLU A 65 28.73 -9.37 3.29
CA GLU A 65 28.95 -7.96 2.91
C GLU A 65 27.91 -7.47 1.89
#